data_AF-Q5R8H3-F1
#
_entry.id   AF-Q5R8H3-F1
#
_cell.length_a   1.000
_cell.length_b   1.000
_cell.length_c   1.000
_cell.angle_alpha   90.00
_cell.angle_beta   90.00
_cell.angle_gamma   90.00
#
_symmetry.space_group_name_H-M   'P 1'
#
loop_
_entity.id
_entity.type
_entity.pdbx_description
1 polymer ?
#
loop_
_entity_poly.entity_id
_entity_poly.type
_entity_poly.pdbx_seq_one_letter_code
_entity_poly.pdbx_strand_id
1 'polypeptide(L)'
;MSLQWTAVATFLYAEVFVVLLLCIPFISPKRWQKIFKSRLVELVVSYGNTFFVVLIVILVLLVIDAVREIRKYDDVTEKVNLQNNPGAMEHFHMKLFRAQRNLYIAGFSLLLSFLLRRLVTLISQQATLLASNEAFKKQAESASEAAKKYMEENDQLKKGAAVDGGKLDVGNAEVKLEEENRSLKADLQKLKDELASTKQKLEKAENQVLAMRKQSEGLTKEYDRLLEEHAKLQAAVDGPTDKKEE
;
A
#
# COMPACT_ATOMS: atom_id res chain seq x y z
N MET A 1 1.10 12.17 -40.42
CA MET A 1 2.15 12.59 -39.46
C MET A 1 3.17 11.49 -39.36
N SER A 2 4.43 11.78 -39.01
CA SER A 2 5.36 10.70 -38.67
C SER A 2 4.83 9.93 -37.46
N LEU A 3 5.12 8.64 -37.37
CA LEU A 3 4.68 7.78 -36.28
C LEU A 3 5.10 8.32 -34.89
N GLN A 4 6.25 9.00 -34.81
CA GLN A 4 6.76 9.66 -33.61
C GLN A 4 5.80 10.75 -33.08
N TRP A 5 5.48 11.77 -33.88
CA TRP A 5 4.56 12.85 -33.51
C TRP A 5 3.14 12.36 -33.20
N THR A 6 2.68 11.29 -33.85
CA THR A 6 1.41 10.64 -33.48
C THR A 6 1.47 10.08 -32.07
N ALA A 7 2.55 9.38 -31.70
CA ALA A 7 2.71 8.83 -30.35
C ALA A 7 2.77 9.92 -29.26
N VAL A 8 3.49 11.02 -29.51
CA VAL A 8 3.54 12.16 -28.57
C VAL A 8 2.17 12.82 -28.43
N ALA A 9 1.44 12.99 -29.53
CA ALA A 9 0.09 13.53 -29.50
C ALA A 9 -0.88 12.64 -28.72
N THR A 10 -0.80 11.31 -28.90
CA THR A 10 -1.59 10.35 -28.11
C THR A 10 -1.25 10.45 -26.62
N PHE A 11 0.04 10.54 -26.29
CA PHE A 11 0.48 10.71 -24.92
C PHE A 11 -0.05 12.02 -24.31
N LEU A 12 0.08 13.16 -25.01
CA LEU A 12 -0.49 14.44 -24.61
C LEU A 12 -2.00 14.36 -24.34
N TYR A 13 -2.78 13.73 -25.23
CA TYR A 13 -4.21 13.59 -25.03
C TYR A 13 -4.56 12.71 -23.84
N ALA A 14 -3.80 11.64 -23.60
CA ALA A 14 -3.93 10.83 -22.39
C ALA A 14 -3.61 11.64 -21.14
N GLU A 15 -2.56 12.48 -21.17
CA GLU A 15 -2.21 13.36 -20.06
C GLU A 15 -3.32 14.36 -19.75
N VAL A 16 -3.83 15.06 -20.77
CA VAL A 16 -4.95 16.01 -20.62
C VAL A 16 -6.16 15.32 -20.01
N PHE A 17 -6.52 14.13 -20.51
CA PHE A 17 -7.64 13.36 -19.98
C PHE A 17 -7.44 13.00 -18.50
N VAL A 18 -6.26 12.50 -18.13
CA VAL A 18 -5.95 12.14 -16.74
C VAL A 18 -5.93 13.38 -15.84
N VAL A 19 -5.35 14.51 -16.28
CA VAL A 19 -5.37 15.77 -15.51
C VAL A 19 -6.80 16.21 -15.27
N LEU A 20 -7.63 16.23 -16.31
CA LEU A 20 -9.04 16.62 -16.18
C LEU A 20 -9.76 15.72 -15.18
N LEU A 21 -9.55 14.40 -15.27
CA LEU A 21 -10.17 13.43 -14.37
C LEU A 21 -9.70 13.64 -12.91
N LEU A 22 -8.41 13.86 -12.68
CA LEU A 22 -7.84 14.12 -11.34
C LEU A 22 -8.28 15.47 -10.75
N CYS A 23 -8.55 16.47 -11.59
CA CYS A 23 -9.02 17.79 -11.17
C CYS A 23 -10.52 17.82 -10.84
N ILE A 24 -11.29 16.76 -11.11
CA ILE A 24 -12.72 16.71 -10.78
C ILE A 24 -12.90 16.75 -9.25
N PRO A 25 -13.58 17.79 -8.70
CA PRO A 25 -13.73 17.96 -7.26
C PRO A 25 -14.67 16.92 -6.62
N PHE A 26 -15.50 16.22 -7.42
CA PHE A 26 -16.43 15.21 -6.94
C PHE A 26 -15.75 13.94 -6.40
N ILE A 27 -14.50 13.67 -6.79
CA ILE A 27 -13.80 12.46 -6.38
C ILE A 27 -12.87 12.79 -5.23
N SER A 28 -13.21 12.32 -4.02
CA SER A 28 -12.40 12.61 -2.84
C SER A 28 -10.99 11.99 -2.93
N PRO A 29 -9.97 12.63 -2.32
CA PRO A 29 -8.60 12.10 -2.31
C PRO A 29 -8.48 10.68 -1.76
N LYS A 30 -9.34 10.31 -0.81
CA LYS A 30 -9.41 8.94 -0.24
C LYS A 30 -9.74 7.89 -1.29
N ARG A 31 -10.63 8.18 -2.24
CA ARG A 31 -10.98 7.26 -3.34
C ARG A 31 -9.81 7.11 -4.31
N TRP A 32 -9.17 8.21 -4.66
CA TRP A 32 -7.95 8.21 -5.49
C TRP A 32 -6.83 7.40 -4.86
N GLN A 33 -6.60 7.54 -3.55
CA GLN A 33 -5.58 6.77 -2.85
C GLN A 33 -5.83 5.25 -2.93
N LYS A 34 -7.10 4.81 -2.90
CA LYS A 34 -7.43 3.39 -3.09
C LYS A 34 -7.06 2.89 -4.48
N ILE A 35 -7.30 3.71 -5.52
CA ILE A 35 -6.90 3.39 -6.89
C ILE A 35 -5.38 3.39 -7.02
N PHE A 36 -4.69 4.41 -6.48
CA PHE A 36 -3.23 4.50 -6.53
C PHE A 36 -2.51 3.41 -5.75
N LYS A 37 -3.12 2.87 -4.69
CA LYS A 37 -2.61 1.70 -3.96
C LYS A 37 -3.08 0.35 -4.53
N SER A 38 -3.82 0.34 -5.63
CA SER A 38 -4.18 -0.93 -6.27
C SER A 38 -2.93 -1.56 -6.90
N ARG A 39 -2.85 -2.91 -6.87
CA ARG A 39 -1.67 -3.68 -7.32
C ARG A 39 -1.15 -3.27 -8.71
N LEU A 40 -2.04 -2.99 -9.66
CA LEU A 40 -1.67 -2.55 -11.01
C LEU A 40 -0.94 -1.21 -11.00
N VAL A 41 -1.41 -0.26 -10.20
CA VAL A 41 -0.80 1.07 -10.10
C VAL A 41 0.49 1.00 -9.30
N GLU A 42 0.55 0.19 -8.24
CA GLU A 42 1.76 0.00 -7.46
C GLU A 42 2.91 -0.58 -8.30
N LEU A 43 2.62 -1.54 -9.19
CA LEU A 43 3.60 -2.04 -10.16
C LEU A 43 4.12 -0.91 -11.06
N VAL A 44 3.22 -0.06 -11.57
CA VAL A 44 3.61 1.10 -12.39
C VAL A 44 4.40 2.13 -11.57
N VAL A 45 4.02 2.38 -10.32
CA VAL A 45 4.69 3.33 -9.42
C VAL A 45 6.10 2.86 -9.05
N SER A 46 6.30 1.55 -8.86
CA SER A 46 7.62 0.98 -8.53
C SER A 46 8.67 1.30 -9.60
N TYR A 47 8.28 1.27 -10.88
CA TYR A 47 9.11 1.70 -12.01
C TYR A 47 8.87 3.17 -12.40
N GLY A 48 7.96 3.86 -11.71
CA GLY A 48 7.40 5.14 -12.12
C GLY A 48 8.42 6.28 -12.07
N ASN A 49 9.41 6.22 -11.19
CA ASN A 49 10.47 7.24 -11.17
C ASN A 49 11.40 7.13 -12.38
N THR A 50 11.91 5.92 -12.65
CA THR A 50 12.78 5.67 -13.80
C THR A 50 12.06 5.94 -15.11
N PHE A 51 10.82 5.45 -15.25
CA PHE A 51 9.99 5.71 -16.42
C PHE A 51 9.77 7.21 -16.64
N PHE A 52 9.46 7.97 -15.57
CA PHE A 52 9.28 9.41 -15.66
C PHE A 52 10.54 10.14 -16.13
N VAL A 53 11.73 9.79 -15.59
CA VAL A 53 12.99 10.43 -16.02
C VAL A 53 13.27 10.14 -17.51
N VAL A 54 13.14 8.89 -17.95
CA VAL A 54 13.32 8.52 -19.36
C VAL A 54 12.34 9.26 -20.26
N LEU A 55 11.09 9.35 -19.85
CA LEU A 55 10.04 10.08 -20.56
C LEU A 55 10.38 11.57 -20.70
N ILE A 56 10.83 12.23 -19.63
CA ILE A 56 11.25 13.63 -19.66
C ILE A 56 12.43 13.82 -20.62
N VAL A 57 13.44 12.95 -20.60
CA VAL A 57 14.57 13.03 -21.53
C VAL A 57 14.09 12.93 -22.99
N ILE A 58 13.19 11.99 -23.29
CA ILE A 58 12.60 11.85 -24.64
C ILE A 58 11.85 13.12 -25.03
N LEU A 59 10.99 13.65 -24.17
CA LEU A 59 10.23 14.88 -24.46
C LEU A 59 11.14 16.09 -24.66
N VAL A 60 12.19 16.25 -23.85
CA VAL A 60 13.17 17.33 -24.02
C VAL A 60 13.90 17.21 -25.36
N LEU A 61 14.32 16.00 -25.75
CA LEU A 61 14.96 15.78 -27.05
C LEU A 61 14.01 16.11 -28.21
N LEU A 62 12.73 15.77 -28.09
CA LEU A 62 11.71 16.09 -29.11
C LEU A 62 11.39 17.60 -29.17
N VAL A 63 11.38 18.30 -28.04
CA VAL A 63 11.28 19.76 -28.01
C VAL A 63 12.48 20.39 -28.73
N ILE A 64 13.69 19.91 -28.45
CA ILE A 64 14.91 20.39 -29.12
C ILE A 64 14.83 20.11 -30.63
N ASP A 65 14.39 18.92 -31.04
CA ASP A 65 14.22 18.57 -32.46
C ASP A 65 13.21 19.50 -33.15
N ALA A 66 12.06 19.75 -32.51
CA ALA A 66 11.06 20.69 -33.05
C ALA A 66 11.60 22.13 -33.16
N VAL A 67 12.37 22.61 -32.17
CA VAL A 67 13.03 23.93 -32.25
C VAL A 67 14.05 23.96 -33.38
N ARG A 68 14.83 22.88 -33.57
CA ARG A 68 15.80 22.77 -34.67
C ARG A 68 15.10 22.77 -36.03
N GLU A 69 13.98 22.07 -36.18
CA GLU A 69 13.17 22.09 -37.39
C GLU A 69 12.64 23.49 -37.71
N ILE A 70 12.10 24.21 -36.72
CA ILE A 70 11.61 25.59 -36.91
C ILE A 70 12.75 26.48 -37.42
N ARG A 71 13.89 26.50 -36.73
CA ARG A 71 15.04 27.33 -37.11
C ARG A 71 15.57 26.98 -38.51
N LYS A 72 15.59 25.70 -38.86
CA LYS A 72 16.04 25.25 -40.19
C LYS A 72 15.13 25.77 -41.30
N TYR A 73 13.82 25.77 -41.11
CA TYR A 73 12.88 26.23 -42.14
C TYR A 73 12.77 27.75 -42.18
N ASP A 74 12.96 28.44 -41.05
CA ASP A 74 12.98 29.90 -40.97
C ASP A 74 14.18 30.49 -41.75
N ASP A 75 15.39 29.98 -41.49
CA ASP A 75 16.63 30.40 -42.17
C ASP A 75 16.61 30.16 -43.69
N VAL A 76 16.01 29.06 -44.14
CA VAL A 76 15.88 28.76 -45.58
C VAL A 76 14.86 29.68 -46.25
N THR A 77 13.80 30.07 -45.52
CA THR A 77 12.77 30.99 -46.03
C THR A 77 13.33 32.39 -46.28
N GLU A 78 14.28 32.83 -45.47
CA GLU A 78 14.96 34.13 -45.61
C GLU A 78 16.09 34.10 -46.64
N LYS A 79 16.93 33.05 -46.65
CA LYS A 79 18.14 32.98 -47.50
C LYS A 79 17.88 32.68 -48.95
N VAL A 80 16.92 31.82 -49.24
CA VAL A 80 16.51 31.54 -50.61
C VAL A 80 15.48 32.62 -50.94
N ASN A 81 15.68 33.43 -51.98
CA ASN A 81 14.70 34.38 -52.51
C ASN A 81 13.44 33.64 -53.03
N LEU A 82 12.71 33.00 -52.12
CA LEU A 82 11.53 32.17 -52.35
C LEU A 82 10.36 33.00 -52.87
N GLN A 83 10.43 34.33 -52.74
CA GLN A 83 9.53 35.26 -53.38
C GLN A 83 9.44 35.06 -54.91
N ASN A 84 10.49 34.51 -55.54
CA ASN A 84 10.50 34.19 -56.97
C ASN A 84 9.89 32.83 -57.31
N ASN A 85 9.58 31.97 -56.33
CA ASN A 85 9.01 30.65 -56.54
C ASN A 85 7.85 30.39 -55.54
N PRO A 86 6.61 30.80 -55.88
CA PRO A 86 5.48 30.72 -54.96
C PRO A 86 5.18 29.29 -54.49
N GLY A 87 5.31 28.29 -55.36
CA GLY A 87 5.07 26.88 -54.97
C GLY A 87 6.09 26.35 -53.95
N ALA A 88 7.34 26.79 -54.03
CA ALA A 88 8.34 26.45 -53.02
C ALA A 88 8.03 27.15 -51.69
N MET A 89 7.63 28.44 -51.72
CA MET A 89 7.27 29.21 -50.53
C MET A 89 6.13 28.54 -49.73
N GLU A 90 5.05 28.12 -50.41
CA GLU A 90 3.93 27.42 -49.78
C GLU A 90 4.36 26.13 -49.08
N HIS A 91 5.23 25.35 -49.73
CA HIS A 91 5.74 24.10 -49.15
C HIS A 91 6.63 24.33 -47.92
N PHE A 92 7.43 25.40 -47.89
CA PHE A 92 8.20 25.79 -46.70
C PHE A 92 7.30 26.26 -45.56
N HIS A 93 6.30 27.10 -45.82
CA HIS A 93 5.32 27.52 -44.82
C HIS A 93 4.56 26.33 -44.21
N MET A 94 4.15 25.36 -45.04
CA MET A 94 3.50 24.14 -44.56
C MET A 94 4.40 23.33 -43.61
N LYS A 95 5.71 23.25 -43.90
CA LYS A 95 6.69 22.57 -43.03
C LYS A 95 6.96 23.35 -41.75
N LEU A 96 7.09 24.67 -41.83
CA LEU A 96 7.25 25.54 -40.66
C LEU A 96 6.06 25.42 -39.72
N PHE A 97 4.82 25.47 -40.24
CA PHE A 97 3.60 25.29 -39.46
C PHE A 97 3.55 23.92 -38.78
N ARG A 98 4.00 22.86 -39.49
CA ARG A 98 4.11 21.51 -38.91
C ARG A 98 5.10 21.47 -37.75
N ALA A 99 6.27 22.09 -37.91
CA ALA A 99 7.30 22.14 -36.87
C ALA A 99 6.83 22.95 -35.65
N GLN A 100 6.14 24.08 -35.85
CA GLN A 100 5.52 24.87 -34.79
C GLN A 100 4.48 24.06 -34.01
N ARG A 101 3.58 23.34 -34.70
CA ARG A 101 2.60 22.45 -34.05
C ARG A 101 3.28 21.35 -33.23
N ASN A 102 4.32 20.73 -33.77
CA ASN A 102 5.09 19.68 -33.10
C ASN A 102 5.75 20.22 -31.81
N LEU A 103 6.31 21.43 -31.86
CA LEU A 103 6.85 22.11 -30.68
C LEU A 103 5.79 22.30 -29.60
N TYR A 104 4.60 22.79 -29.95
CA TYR A 104 3.51 22.95 -28.98
C TYR A 104 3.11 21.61 -28.37
N ILE A 105 2.93 20.57 -29.17
CA ILE A 105 2.55 19.24 -28.68
C ILE A 105 3.59 18.70 -27.68
N ALA A 106 4.88 18.71 -28.03
CA ALA A 106 5.94 18.24 -27.14
C ALA A 106 6.10 19.13 -25.90
N GLY A 107 6.02 20.45 -26.06
CA GLY A 107 6.15 21.41 -24.97
C GLY A 107 5.01 21.31 -23.96
N PHE A 108 3.76 21.24 -24.43
CA PHE A 108 2.61 21.04 -23.56
C PHE A 108 2.64 19.68 -22.88
N SER A 109 3.09 18.62 -23.57
CA SER A 109 3.20 17.30 -22.97
C SER A 109 4.26 17.28 -21.87
N LEU A 110 5.42 17.91 -22.10
CA LEU A 110 6.46 18.06 -21.09
C LEU A 110 5.93 18.78 -19.85
N LEU A 111 5.20 19.89 -20.05
CA LEU A 111 4.60 20.66 -18.96
C LEU A 111 3.57 19.80 -18.19
N LEU A 112 2.67 19.13 -18.90
CA LEU A 112 1.64 18.28 -18.29
C LEU A 112 2.22 17.07 -17.57
N SER A 113 3.33 16.50 -18.04
CA SER A 113 4.06 15.44 -17.34
C SER A 113 4.48 15.88 -15.93
N PHE A 114 5.05 17.09 -15.79
CA PHE A 114 5.40 17.63 -14.48
C PHE A 114 4.17 17.92 -13.62
N LEU A 115 3.12 18.49 -14.19
CA LEU A 115 1.87 18.77 -13.49
C LEU A 115 1.21 17.49 -12.98
N LEU A 116 1.12 16.44 -13.81
CA LEU A 116 0.57 15.15 -13.43
C LEU A 116 1.35 14.52 -12.28
N ARG A 117 2.68 14.49 -12.38
CA ARG A 117 3.51 13.94 -11.30
C ARG A 117 3.27 14.69 -9.99
N ARG A 118 3.18 16.02 -10.05
CA ARG A 118 2.89 16.85 -8.88
C ARG A 118 1.49 16.58 -8.32
N LEU A 119 0.46 16.53 -9.18
CA LEU A 119 -0.93 16.26 -8.80
C LEU A 119 -1.08 14.90 -8.11
N VAL A 120 -0.57 13.83 -8.71
CA VAL A 120 -0.65 12.47 -8.15
C VAL A 120 0.04 12.41 -6.78
N THR A 121 1.19 13.07 -6.64
CA THR A 121 1.93 13.13 -5.38
C THR A 121 1.13 13.89 -4.31
N LEU A 122 0.59 15.06 -4.64
CA LEU A 122 -0.19 15.88 -3.72
C LEU A 122 -1.48 15.17 -3.28
N ILE A 123 -2.21 14.52 -4.20
CA ILE A 123 -3.42 13.76 -3.88
C ILE A 123 -3.09 12.61 -2.92
N SER A 124 -1.99 11.89 -3.18
CA SER A 124 -1.54 10.78 -2.32
C SER A 124 -1.14 11.24 -0.92
N GLN A 125 -0.45 12.38 -0.82
CA GLN A 125 -0.10 13.01 0.45
C GLN A 125 -1.34 13.50 1.19
N GLN A 126 -2.25 14.20 0.50
CA GLN A 126 -3.50 14.70 1.08
C GLN A 126 -4.37 13.56 1.61
N ALA A 127 -4.47 12.46 0.88
CA ALA A 127 -5.26 11.31 1.33
C ALA A 127 -4.63 10.62 2.56
N THR A 128 -3.30 10.51 2.60
CA THR A 128 -2.57 10.00 3.77
C THR A 128 -2.75 10.91 4.98
N LEU A 129 -2.65 12.23 4.79
CA LEU A 129 -2.87 13.23 5.85
C LEU A 129 -4.31 13.23 6.37
N LEU A 130 -5.30 13.07 5.49
CA LEU A 130 -6.70 12.96 5.90
C LEU A 130 -6.94 11.69 6.72
N ALA A 131 -6.33 10.57 6.34
CA ALA A 131 -6.42 9.32 7.10
C ALA A 131 -5.73 9.42 8.47
N SER A 132 -4.53 10.03 8.54
CA SER A 132 -3.83 10.23 9.82
C SER A 132 -4.56 11.20 10.74
N ASN A 133 -5.10 12.30 10.21
CA ASN A 133 -5.88 13.26 11.00
C ASN A 133 -7.15 12.62 11.56
N GLU A 134 -7.84 11.77 10.80
CA GLU A 134 -9.00 11.04 11.31
C GLU A 134 -8.62 10.06 12.43
N ALA A 135 -7.50 9.35 12.27
CA ALA A 135 -6.98 8.46 13.31
C ALA A 135 -6.56 9.22 14.58
N PHE A 136 -5.84 10.33 14.44
CA PHE A 136 -5.43 11.17 15.57
C PHE A 136 -6.63 11.81 16.27
N LYS A 137 -7.63 12.28 15.52
CA LYS A 137 -8.86 12.82 16.10
C LYS A 137 -9.57 11.76 16.95
N LYS A 138 -9.74 10.55 16.42
CA LYS A 138 -10.35 9.42 17.15
C LYS A 138 -9.54 9.02 18.39
N GLN A 139 -8.20 9.01 18.29
CA GLN A 139 -7.32 8.71 19.42
C GLN A 139 -7.42 9.79 20.51
N ALA A 140 -7.46 11.06 20.14
CA ALA A 140 -7.60 12.17 21.08
C ALA A 140 -8.98 12.16 21.78
N GLU A 141 -10.05 11.90 21.03
CA GLU A 141 -11.40 11.74 21.59
C GLU A 141 -11.46 10.54 22.56
N SER A 142 -10.95 9.38 22.14
CA SER A 142 -10.92 8.17 22.98
C SER A 142 -10.08 8.36 24.26
N ALA A 143 -8.93 9.04 24.14
CA ALA A 143 -8.09 9.35 25.30
C ALA A 143 -8.76 10.34 26.25
N SER A 144 -9.47 11.34 25.72
CA SER A 144 -10.22 12.32 26.51
C SER A 144 -11.41 11.67 27.23
N GLU A 145 -12.13 10.77 26.55
CA GLU A 145 -13.22 9.99 27.16
C GLU A 145 -12.71 9.05 28.25
N ALA A 146 -11.60 8.34 28.00
CA ALA A 146 -10.97 7.48 29.00
C ALA A 146 -10.51 8.29 30.23
N ALA A 147 -9.87 9.44 30.02
CA ALA A 147 -9.48 10.34 31.10
C ALA A 147 -10.70 10.82 31.90
N LYS A 148 -11.78 11.24 31.23
CA LYS A 148 -13.02 11.67 31.88
C LYS A 148 -13.64 10.53 32.70
N LYS A 149 -13.68 9.31 32.15
CA LYS A 149 -14.20 8.13 32.86
C LYS A 149 -13.37 7.82 34.11
N TYR A 150 -12.04 7.86 34.01
CA TYR A 150 -11.17 7.65 35.18
C TYR A 150 -11.31 8.76 36.22
N MET A 151 -11.52 10.01 35.81
CA MET A 151 -11.78 11.11 36.75
C MET A 151 -13.11 10.91 37.49
N GLU A 152 -14.18 10.55 36.77
CA GLU A 152 -15.49 10.28 37.37
C GLU A 152 -15.47 9.07 38.30
N GLU A 153 -14.79 7.98 37.91
CA GLU A 153 -14.62 6.78 38.74
C GLU A 153 -13.79 7.08 39.99
N ASN A 154 -12.69 7.83 39.88
CA ASN A 154 -11.91 8.27 41.04
C ASN A 154 -12.73 9.14 41.99
N ASP A 155 -13.55 10.04 41.47
CA ASP A 155 -14.42 10.89 42.31
C ASP A 155 -15.52 10.09 43.00
N GLN A 156 -16.08 9.08 42.33
CA GLN A 156 -17.04 8.15 42.95
C GLN A 156 -16.41 7.30 44.05
N LEU A 157 -15.20 6.76 43.82
CA LEU A 157 -14.46 6.00 44.82
C LEU A 157 -14.12 6.87 46.05
N LYS A 158 -13.69 8.12 45.84
CA LYS A 158 -13.45 9.08 46.93
C LYS A 158 -14.72 9.39 47.72
N LYS A 159 -15.85 9.61 47.04
CA LYS A 159 -17.15 9.84 47.72
C LYS A 159 -17.61 8.60 48.48
N GLY A 160 -17.48 7.41 47.91
CA GLY A 160 -17.78 6.15 48.59
C GLY A 160 -16.94 5.96 49.85
N ALA A 161 -15.64 6.22 49.77
CA ALA A 161 -14.74 6.17 50.92
C ALA A 161 -15.09 7.22 52.00
N ALA A 162 -15.49 8.43 51.60
CA ALA A 162 -15.89 9.48 52.55
C ALA A 162 -17.25 9.21 53.23
N VAL A 163 -18.20 8.60 52.52
CA VAL A 163 -19.52 8.24 53.07
C VAL A 163 -19.43 7.05 54.02
N ASP A 164 -18.59 6.06 53.72
CA ASP A 164 -18.30 4.96 54.66
C ASP A 164 -17.50 5.44 55.89
N GLY A 165 -16.77 6.55 55.75
CA GLY A 165 -16.14 7.28 56.85
C GLY A 165 -17.08 8.10 57.74
N GLY A 166 -18.40 8.06 57.53
CA GLY A 166 -19.38 8.90 58.22
C GLY A 166 -19.49 8.71 59.74
N LYS A 167 -19.00 7.60 60.29
CA LYS A 167 -18.74 7.42 61.72
C LYS A 167 -17.73 6.30 61.86
N LEU A 168 -16.45 6.59 62.02
CA LEU A 168 -15.48 5.78 62.78
C LEU A 168 -14.12 6.47 62.75
N ASP A 169 -13.47 6.42 63.91
CA ASP A 169 -12.23 7.06 64.31
C ASP A 169 -11.13 7.04 63.22
N VAL A 170 -10.61 8.23 62.89
CA VAL A 170 -9.73 8.52 61.74
C VAL A 170 -8.46 7.65 61.70
N GLY A 171 -8.01 7.12 62.84
CA GLY A 171 -6.82 6.27 62.93
C GLY A 171 -7.00 4.83 62.44
N ASN A 172 -8.21 4.28 62.43
CA ASN A 172 -8.43 2.87 62.03
C ASN A 172 -8.64 2.69 60.52
N ALA A 173 -9.08 3.75 59.81
CA ALA A 173 -9.40 3.69 58.40
C ALA A 173 -8.15 3.65 57.50
N GLU A 174 -7.12 4.45 57.80
CA GLU A 174 -5.86 4.43 57.05
C GLU A 174 -5.15 3.08 57.15
N VAL A 175 -5.13 2.48 58.34
CA VAL A 175 -4.53 1.15 58.56
C VAL A 175 -5.25 0.08 57.75
N LYS A 176 -6.58 0.12 57.70
CA LYS A 176 -7.40 -0.85 56.95
C LYS A 176 -7.22 -0.69 55.42
N LEU A 177 -7.14 0.56 54.95
CA LEU A 177 -6.88 0.88 53.53
C LEU A 177 -5.46 0.47 53.09
N GLU A 178 -4.46 0.65 53.96
CA GLU A 178 -3.10 0.17 53.70
C GLU A 178 -3.00 -1.36 53.70
N GLU A 179 -3.77 -2.03 54.55
CA GLU A 179 -3.84 -3.49 54.62
C GLU A 179 -4.54 -4.08 53.39
N GLU A 180 -5.65 -3.49 52.94
CA GLU A 180 -6.31 -3.85 51.68
C GLU A 180 -5.43 -3.57 50.46
N ASN A 181 -4.72 -2.43 50.40
CA ASN A 181 -3.78 -2.17 49.32
C ASN A 181 -2.60 -3.16 49.31
N ARG A 182 -2.16 -3.62 50.49
CA ARG A 182 -1.13 -4.66 50.59
C ARG A 182 -1.65 -6.02 50.14
N SER A 183 -2.87 -6.41 50.52
CA SER A 183 -3.47 -7.67 50.09
C SER A 183 -3.73 -7.68 48.58
N LEU A 184 -4.29 -6.60 48.02
CA LEU A 184 -4.50 -6.45 46.58
C LEU A 184 -3.20 -6.51 45.77
N LYS A 185 -2.12 -5.87 46.26
CA LYS A 185 -0.80 -5.98 45.63
C LYS A 185 -0.26 -7.42 45.70
N ALA A 186 -0.46 -8.12 46.81
CA ALA A 186 -0.05 -9.51 46.95
C ALA A 186 -0.84 -10.43 46.00
N ASP A 187 -2.13 -10.19 45.84
CA ASP A 187 -2.99 -10.97 44.93
C ASP A 187 -2.69 -10.68 43.46
N LEU A 188 -2.41 -9.42 43.09
CA LEU A 188 -1.92 -9.08 41.75
C LEU A 188 -0.60 -9.78 41.42
N GLN A 189 0.29 -9.90 42.39
CA GLN A 189 1.56 -10.61 42.18
C GLN A 189 1.32 -12.12 42.01
N LYS A 190 0.49 -12.74 42.84
CA LYS A 190 0.11 -14.17 42.70
C LYS A 190 -0.55 -14.44 41.34
N LEU A 191 -1.52 -13.62 40.93
CA LEU A 191 -2.17 -13.77 39.63
C LEU A 191 -1.19 -13.64 38.47
N LYS A 192 -0.20 -12.74 38.58
CA LYS A 192 0.84 -12.58 37.57
C LYS A 192 1.75 -13.80 37.49
N ASP A 193 2.09 -14.40 38.62
CA ASP A 193 2.90 -15.62 38.69
C ASP A 193 2.12 -16.85 38.17
N GLU A 194 0.82 -16.94 38.47
CA GLU A 194 -0.09 -17.94 37.90
C GLU A 194 -0.22 -17.80 36.38
N LEU A 195 -0.39 -16.57 35.88
CA LEU A 195 -0.45 -16.28 34.45
C LEU A 195 0.86 -16.66 33.73
N ALA A 196 2.01 -16.42 34.36
CA ALA A 196 3.30 -16.84 33.83
C ALA A 196 3.41 -18.38 33.79
N SER A 197 3.00 -19.08 34.86
CA SER A 197 3.06 -20.55 34.92
C SER A 197 2.11 -21.20 33.90
N THR A 198 0.92 -20.61 33.70
CA THR A 198 -0.08 -21.12 32.75
C THR A 198 0.36 -20.91 31.30
N LYS A 199 0.95 -19.75 30.98
CA LYS A 199 1.59 -19.52 29.66
C LYS A 199 2.69 -20.54 29.37
N GLN A 200 3.54 -20.83 30.35
CA GLN A 200 4.60 -21.83 30.19
C GLN A 200 4.03 -23.24 30.01
N LYS A 201 2.95 -23.61 30.72
CA LYS A 201 2.26 -24.89 30.52
C LYS A 201 1.60 -24.98 29.13
N LEU A 202 1.02 -23.89 28.65
CA LEU A 202 0.41 -23.81 27.33
C LEU A 202 1.46 -24.03 26.23
N GLU A 203 2.60 -23.34 26.29
CA GLU A 203 3.70 -23.52 25.34
C GLU A 203 4.26 -24.95 25.35
N LYS A 204 4.37 -25.58 26.53
CA LYS A 204 4.76 -27.00 26.64
C LYS A 204 3.73 -27.94 25.99
N ALA A 205 2.44 -27.68 26.19
CA ALA A 205 1.37 -28.46 25.59
C ALA A 205 1.34 -28.30 24.05
N GLU A 206 1.49 -27.07 23.54
CA GLU A 206 1.58 -26.80 22.10
C GLU A 206 2.76 -27.53 21.45
N ASN A 207 3.93 -27.52 22.10
CA ASN A 207 5.11 -28.26 21.63
C ASN A 207 4.90 -29.78 21.66
N GLN A 208 4.21 -30.32 22.67
CA GLN A 208 3.84 -31.74 22.72
C GLN A 208 2.86 -32.12 21.62
N VAL A 209 1.87 -31.27 21.32
CA VAL A 209 0.92 -31.50 20.22
C VAL A 209 1.63 -31.51 18.86
N LEU A 210 2.55 -30.57 18.62
CA LEU A 210 3.36 -30.54 17.40
C LEU A 210 4.26 -31.78 17.28
N ALA A 211 4.89 -32.21 18.38
CA ALA A 211 5.70 -33.43 18.41
C ALA A 211 4.85 -34.68 18.14
N MET A 212 3.67 -34.79 18.76
CA MET A 212 2.75 -35.90 18.56
C MET A 212 2.23 -35.94 17.12
N ARG A 213 1.96 -34.79 16.51
CA ARG A 213 1.57 -34.69 15.09
C ARG A 213 2.68 -35.18 14.16
N LYS A 214 3.93 -34.79 14.43
CA LYS A 214 5.09 -35.27 13.67
C LYS A 214 5.31 -36.78 13.83
N GLN A 215 5.09 -37.32 15.04
CA GLN A 215 5.14 -38.75 15.30
C GLN A 215 4.01 -39.51 14.58
N SER A 216 2.78 -39.00 14.59
CA SER A 216 1.68 -39.62 13.85
C SER A 216 1.91 -39.61 12.35
N GLU A 217 2.41 -38.50 11.79
CA GLU A 217 2.77 -38.42 10.36
C GLU A 217 3.91 -39.39 9.99
N GLY A 218 4.88 -39.61 10.89
CA GLY A 218 5.92 -40.62 10.72
C GLY A 218 5.37 -42.04 10.76
N LEU A 219 4.46 -42.33 11.70
CA LEU A 219 3.83 -43.64 11.84
C LEU A 219 2.96 -44.00 10.64
N THR A 220 2.16 -43.06 10.12
CA THR A 220 1.35 -43.28 8.91
C THR A 220 2.22 -43.70 7.72
N LYS A 221 3.37 -43.06 7.52
CA LYS A 221 4.30 -43.41 6.43
C LYS A 221 4.88 -44.82 6.56
N GLU A 222 5.22 -45.25 7.77
CA GLU A 222 5.70 -46.62 8.01
C GLU A 222 4.58 -47.65 7.83
N TYR A 223 3.33 -47.32 8.18
CA TYR A 223 2.17 -48.17 7.86
C TYR A 223 1.95 -48.29 6.35
N ASP A 224 1.99 -47.18 5.61
CA ASP A 224 1.86 -47.20 4.14
C ASP A 224 2.96 -48.04 3.50
N ARG A 225 4.21 -47.88 3.95
CA ARG A 225 5.35 -48.69 3.52
C ARG A 225 5.16 -50.17 3.85
N LEU A 226 4.68 -50.50 5.04
CA LEU A 226 4.43 -51.88 5.46
C LEU A 226 3.32 -52.52 4.62
N LEU A 227 2.26 -51.77 4.28
CA LEU A 227 1.19 -52.22 3.39
C LEU A 227 1.73 -52.50 1.97
N GLU A 228 2.59 -51.64 1.44
CA GLU A 228 3.26 -51.87 0.16
C GLU A 228 4.15 -53.13 0.17
N GLU A 229 4.94 -53.34 1.22
CA GLU A 229 5.76 -54.55 1.37
C GLU A 229 4.91 -55.81 1.54
N HIS A 230 3.82 -55.75 2.31
CA HIS A 230 2.85 -56.85 2.42
C HIS A 230 2.23 -57.19 1.06
N ALA A 231 1.83 -56.17 0.28
CA ALA A 231 1.26 -56.38 -1.04
C ALA A 231 2.27 -57.03 -2.02
N LYS A 232 3.54 -56.60 -1.98
CA LYS A 232 4.62 -57.23 -2.77
C LYS A 232 4.86 -58.68 -2.37
N LEU A 233 4.92 -58.97 -1.07
CA LEU A 233 5.10 -60.33 -0.57
C LEU A 233 3.92 -61.24 -0.93
N GLN A 234 2.70 -60.71 -0.84
CA GLN A 234 1.50 -61.46 -1.18
C GLN A 234 1.44 -61.78 -2.69
N ALA A 235 1.82 -60.82 -3.55
CA ALA A 235 1.99 -61.08 -4.99
C ALA A 235 3.12 -62.08 -5.30
N ALA A 236 4.16 -62.18 -4.45
CA ALA A 236 5.23 -63.16 -4.59
C ALA A 236 4.83 -64.57 -4.11
N VAL A 237 3.96 -64.66 -3.09
CA VAL A 237 3.41 -65.93 -2.58
C VAL A 237 2.30 -66.45 -3.49
N ASP A 238 1.41 -65.58 -3.97
CA ASP A 238 0.39 -65.88 -4.98
C ASP A 238 0.99 -65.96 -6.40
N GLY A 239 2.30 -66.24 -6.50
CA GLY A 239 3.01 -66.52 -7.73
C GLY A 239 2.23 -67.52 -8.59
N PRO A 240 2.32 -67.35 -9.92
CA PRO A 240 1.20 -67.50 -10.84
C PRO A 240 0.56 -68.89 -10.70
N THR A 241 -0.57 -68.97 -10.00
CA THR A 241 -1.42 -70.14 -10.13
C THR A 241 -1.94 -70.12 -11.56
N ASP A 242 -1.27 -70.94 -12.36
CA ASP A 242 -1.49 -71.18 -13.75
C ASP A 242 -2.98 -71.33 -14.09
N LYS A 243 -3.35 -70.63 -15.15
CA LYS A 243 -4.38 -70.98 -16.12
C LYS A 243 -4.69 -72.49 -16.10
N LYS A 244 -5.95 -72.87 -15.84
CA LYS A 244 -6.71 -73.96 -16.49
C LYS A 244 -8.11 -74.08 -15.87
N GLU A 245 -9.02 -74.70 -16.63
CA GLU A 245 -10.48 -74.86 -16.44
C GLU A 245 -11.27 -73.76 -17.19
N GLU A 246 -11.27 -73.80 -18.53
CA GLU A 246 -12.20 -74.58 -19.40
C GLU A 246 -13.66 -74.18 -19.23
#